data_AF-A0A7L5YRT5-F1
#
_entry.id   AF-A0A7L5YRT5-F1
#
_cell.length_a   1.000
_cell.length_b   1.000
_cell.length_c   1.000
_cell.angle_alpha   90.00
_cell.angle_beta   90.00
_cell.angle_gamma   90.00
#
_symmetry.space_group_name_H-M   'P 1'
#
loop_
_entity.id
_entity.type
_entity.pdbx_description
1 polymer ?
#
loop_
_entity_poly.entity_id
_entity_poly.type
_entity_poly.pdbx_seq_one_letter_code
_entity_poly.pdbx_strand_id
1 'polypeptide(L)'
;MSIQALHHWINNPTEDGVEMGFRSVDLFGEVHAKPITRVHLYADEIRPYTNGLSEKWMYIGILAIPDEQWPQASDWLQEDRQAVGYKSEVHFVDLRNYSYANVYNEKTLLAKRWVKRVLWDADKVFHFYLLGLNLSNLQLKAFGNRSEQDRNIYNRFFRASVSYVLKSFLVRPMCKSPVFFTMSVT
;
A
#
# COMPACT_ATOMS: atom_id res chain seq x y z
N MET A 1 4.69 -38.88 -10.21
CA MET A 1 5.96 -38.10 -10.25
C MET A 1 6.02 -37.30 -8.96
N SER A 2 7.02 -37.61 -8.12
CA SER A 2 7.07 -37.32 -6.69
C SER A 2 7.83 -36.02 -6.37
N ILE A 3 7.38 -35.31 -5.33
CA ILE A 3 7.89 -34.05 -4.73
C ILE A 3 9.27 -34.24 -4.04
N GLN A 4 10.05 -35.25 -4.42
CA GLN A 4 11.37 -35.52 -3.84
C GLN A 4 12.55 -35.00 -4.67
N ALA A 5 12.33 -34.48 -5.88
CA ALA A 5 13.40 -33.86 -6.69
C ALA A 5 13.66 -32.38 -6.35
N LEU A 6 12.73 -31.69 -5.67
CA LEU A 6 12.88 -30.27 -5.31
C LEU A 6 13.63 -30.06 -3.98
N HIS A 7 13.81 -31.12 -3.18
CA HIS A 7 14.40 -31.05 -1.84
C HIS A 7 15.94 -31.13 -1.83
N HIS A 8 16.57 -31.47 -2.97
CA HIS A 8 18.03 -31.63 -3.05
C HIS A 8 18.75 -30.35 -3.50
N TRP A 9 18.06 -29.39 -4.13
CA TRP A 9 18.68 -28.12 -4.55
C TRP A 9 18.62 -27.02 -3.48
N ILE A 10 17.76 -27.17 -2.46
CA ILE A 10 17.58 -26.18 -1.38
C ILE A 10 18.57 -26.37 -0.22
N ASN A 11 19.18 -27.56 -0.05
CA ASN A 11 19.86 -27.93 1.20
C ASN A 11 21.41 -27.98 1.16
N ASN A 12 22.08 -27.49 0.10
CA ASN A 12 23.54 -27.41 0.08
C ASN A 12 24.07 -26.12 -0.59
N PRO A 13 24.01 -24.96 0.09
CA PRO A 13 25.03 -23.94 -0.10
C PRO A 13 26.26 -24.39 0.71
N THR A 14 27.31 -24.79 0.00
CA THR A 14 28.62 -24.97 0.64
C THR A 14 29.12 -23.63 1.16
N GLU A 15 29.82 -23.73 2.28
CA GLU A 15 30.10 -22.74 3.31
C GLU A 15 30.95 -21.53 2.86
N ASP A 16 30.89 -20.50 3.70
CA ASP A 16 31.85 -19.39 3.83
C ASP A 16 31.78 -18.26 2.80
N GLY A 17 30.60 -17.66 2.70
CA GLY A 17 30.46 -16.27 2.24
C GLY A 17 29.92 -15.41 3.36
N VAL A 18 30.80 -14.73 4.11
CA VAL A 18 30.38 -13.55 4.87
C VAL A 18 29.75 -12.59 3.86
N GLU A 19 28.41 -12.48 3.83
CA GLU A 19 27.72 -11.40 3.14
C GLU A 19 28.06 -10.10 3.89
N MET A 20 29.26 -9.58 3.65
CA MET A 20 29.53 -8.17 3.80
C MET A 20 28.60 -7.50 2.81
N GLY A 21 27.50 -6.92 3.32
CA GLY A 21 26.56 -6.16 2.51
C GLY A 21 27.33 -5.15 1.67
N PHE A 22 27.51 -5.49 0.39
CA PHE A 22 28.23 -4.66 -0.57
C PHE A 22 27.39 -3.41 -0.78
N ARG A 23 27.70 -2.38 0.01
CA ARG A 23 27.29 -1.01 -0.26
C ARG A 23 27.94 -0.65 -1.59
N SER A 24 27.12 -0.48 -2.63
CA SER A 24 27.54 0.07 -3.90
C SER A 24 28.01 1.50 -3.66
N VAL A 25 29.33 1.67 -3.54
CA VAL A 25 29.97 2.98 -3.45
C VAL A 25 30.16 3.48 -4.88
N ASP A 26 29.73 4.70 -5.19
CA ASP A 26 30.02 5.29 -6.49
C ASP A 26 31.50 5.72 -6.61
N LEU A 27 31.87 6.23 -7.79
CA LEU A 27 33.21 6.77 -8.06
C LEU A 27 33.61 7.93 -7.12
N PHE A 28 32.68 8.50 -6.36
CA PHE A 28 32.89 9.62 -5.43
C PHE A 28 32.84 9.20 -3.96
N GLY A 29 32.73 7.91 -3.65
CA GLY A 29 32.66 7.46 -2.27
C GLY A 29 31.24 7.52 -1.68
N GLU A 30 30.22 7.90 -2.45
CA GLU A 30 28.86 7.98 -1.94
C GLU A 30 28.21 6.59 -1.89
N VAL A 31 27.72 6.25 -0.71
CA VAL A 31 26.90 5.05 -0.48
C VAL A 31 25.50 5.36 -0.99
N HIS A 32 25.19 4.86 -2.19
CA HIS A 32 23.82 4.91 -2.67
C HIS A 32 23.04 3.76 -2.04
N ALA A 33 21.91 4.07 -1.42
CA ALA A 33 20.94 3.05 -1.09
C ALA A 33 20.57 2.34 -2.40
N LYS A 34 20.58 1.00 -2.37
CA LYS A 34 20.19 0.19 -3.52
C LYS A 34 18.82 0.67 -4.00
N PRO A 35 18.65 1.00 -5.29
CA PRO A 35 17.38 1.49 -5.78
C PRO A 35 16.32 0.39 -5.63
N ILE A 36 15.17 0.75 -5.07
CA ILE A 36 14.02 -0.16 -5.01
C ILE A 36 13.61 -0.43 -6.46
N THR A 37 13.58 -1.70 -6.85
CA THR A 37 13.26 -2.12 -8.23
C THR A 37 11.85 -2.66 -8.34
N ARG A 38 11.25 -3.09 -7.23
CA ARG A 38 9.95 -3.78 -7.17
C ARG A 38 9.19 -3.39 -5.91
N VAL A 39 7.87 -3.29 -6.04
CA VAL A 39 6.95 -2.90 -4.97
C VAL A 39 5.67 -3.74 -5.10
N HIS A 40 5.17 -4.26 -3.99
CA HIS A 40 3.84 -4.86 -3.89
C HIS A 40 2.82 -3.74 -3.69
N LEU A 41 1.85 -3.64 -4.58
CA LEU A 41 0.81 -2.61 -4.55
C LEU A 41 -0.55 -3.24 -4.30
N TYR A 42 -1.24 -2.74 -3.28
CA TYR A 42 -2.61 -3.07 -2.94
C TYR A 42 -3.42 -1.79 -3.01
N ALA A 43 -4.52 -1.78 -3.75
CA ALA A 43 -5.35 -0.60 -3.89
C ALA A 43 -6.81 -0.96 -3.62
N ASP A 44 -7.53 -0.02 -3.04
CA ASP A 44 -8.96 -0.13 -2.77
C ASP A 44 -9.63 1.24 -2.91
N GLU A 45 -10.93 1.25 -3.17
CA GLU A 45 -11.71 2.47 -3.30
C GLU A 45 -12.92 2.54 -2.39
N ILE A 46 -13.19 3.75 -1.89
CA ILE A 46 -14.47 4.07 -1.30
C ILE A 46 -15.33 4.68 -2.39
N ARG A 47 -16.41 3.97 -2.74
CA ARG A 47 -17.42 4.45 -3.69
C ARG A 47 -17.92 5.85 -3.31
N PRO A 48 -18.37 6.66 -4.28
CA PRO A 48 -18.86 7.99 -3.98
C PRO A 48 -19.91 7.99 -2.87
N TYR A 49 -19.70 8.82 -1.85
CA TYR A 49 -20.69 9.06 -0.80
C TYR A 49 -20.89 10.55 -0.59
N THR A 50 -22.02 10.90 -0.02
CA THR A 50 -22.36 12.29 0.33
C THR A 50 -22.07 12.53 1.81
N ASN A 51 -21.27 13.54 2.13
CA ASN A 51 -20.97 13.89 3.52
C ASN A 51 -22.10 14.73 4.15
N GLY A 52 -21.95 15.09 5.43
CA GLY A 52 -22.93 15.91 6.16
C GLY A 52 -23.13 17.34 5.60
N LEU A 53 -22.25 17.78 4.70
CA LEU A 53 -22.31 19.07 4.01
C LEU A 53 -22.90 18.95 2.60
N SER A 54 -23.50 17.80 2.25
CA SER A 54 -24.02 17.51 0.91
C SER A 54 -22.96 17.50 -0.21
N GLU A 55 -21.68 17.35 0.14
CA GLU A 55 -20.61 17.20 -0.84
C GLU A 55 -20.39 15.73 -1.18
N LYS A 56 -20.15 15.45 -2.46
CA LYS A 56 -19.89 14.09 -2.94
C LYS A 56 -18.38 13.84 -2.92
N TRP A 57 -17.95 12.82 -2.17
CA TRP A 57 -16.56 12.45 -2.01
C TRP A 57 -16.30 11.01 -2.46
N MET A 58 -15.12 10.78 -3.03
CA MET A 58 -14.58 9.44 -3.33
C MET A 58 -13.17 9.37 -2.74
N TYR A 59 -12.75 8.19 -2.30
CA TYR A 59 -11.40 7.97 -1.80
C TYR A 59 -10.73 6.80 -2.53
N ILE A 60 -9.44 6.95 -2.79
CA ILE A 60 -8.58 5.90 -3.34
C ILE A 60 -7.46 5.66 -2.33
N GLY A 61 -7.40 4.47 -1.76
CA GLY A 61 -6.34 4.02 -0.87
C GLY A 61 -5.34 3.17 -1.66
N ILE A 62 -4.04 3.40 -1.44
CA ILE A 62 -2.97 2.55 -1.97
C ILE A 62 -2.03 2.21 -0.82
N LEU A 63 -1.81 0.93 -0.58
CA LEU A 63 -0.76 0.40 0.27
C LEU A 63 0.37 -0.13 -0.63
N ALA A 64 1.58 0.37 -0.39
CA ALA A 64 2.79 -0.04 -1.06
C ALA A 64 3.77 -0.66 -0.07
N ILE A 65 4.40 -1.77 -0.45
CA ILE A 65 5.44 -2.45 0.33
C ILE A 65 6.61 -2.77 -0.61
N PRO A 66 7.82 -2.25 -0.36
CA PRO A 66 9.02 -2.65 -1.10
C PRO A 66 9.22 -4.16 -1.08
N ASP A 67 9.59 -4.74 -2.23
CA ASP A 67 9.73 -6.21 -2.37
C ASP A 67 10.71 -6.82 -1.34
N GLU A 68 11.76 -6.07 -1.00
CA GLU A 68 12.78 -6.45 -0.02
C GLU A 68 12.23 -6.54 1.42
N GLN A 69 11.16 -5.81 1.72
CA GLN A 69 10.50 -5.78 3.02
C GLN A 69 9.24 -6.66 3.07
N TRP A 70 8.81 -7.20 1.93
CA TRP A 70 7.62 -8.04 1.85
C TRP A 70 7.67 -9.29 2.75
N PRO A 71 8.80 -10.02 2.89
CA PRO A 71 8.86 -11.17 3.80
C PRO A 71 8.53 -10.78 5.25
N GLN A 72 9.15 -9.70 5.75
CA GLN A 72 8.89 -9.17 7.08
C GLN A 72 7.42 -8.73 7.26
N ALA A 73 6.88 -8.00 6.28
CA ALA A 73 5.48 -7.59 6.29
C ALA A 73 4.53 -8.80 6.35
N SER A 74 4.79 -9.81 5.53
CA SER A 74 4.01 -11.05 5.45
C SER A 74 4.04 -11.81 6.78
N ASP A 75 5.21 -11.96 7.38
CA ASP A 75 5.36 -12.64 8.67
C ASP A 75 4.57 -11.93 9.77
N TRP A 76 4.67 -10.60 9.86
CA TRP A 76 3.89 -9.81 10.82
C TRP A 76 2.38 -9.93 10.63
N LEU A 77 1.89 -9.92 9.39
CA LEU A 77 0.47 -10.08 9.09
C LEU A 77 0.00 -11.49 9.46
N GLN A 78 0.84 -12.51 9.26
CA GLN A 78 0.54 -13.89 9.61
C GLN A 78 0.57 -14.14 11.13
N GLU A 79 1.53 -13.55 11.85
CA GLU A 79 1.58 -13.55 13.31
C GLU A 79 0.29 -12.97 13.90
N ASP A 80 -0.20 -11.86 13.35
CA ASP A 80 -1.46 -11.27 13.81
C ASP A 80 -2.66 -12.19 13.57
N ARG A 81 -2.70 -12.89 12.43
CA ARG A 81 -3.73 -13.90 12.16
C ARG A 81 -3.67 -15.04 13.17
N GLN A 82 -2.48 -15.53 13.49
CA GLN A 82 -2.28 -16.60 14.47
C GLN A 82 -2.68 -16.15 15.88
N ALA A 83 -2.24 -14.96 16.30
CA ALA A 83 -2.52 -14.41 17.62
C ALA A 83 -4.03 -14.20 17.88
N VAL A 84 -4.80 -13.92 16.83
CA VAL A 84 -6.25 -13.71 16.90
C VAL A 84 -7.04 -14.98 16.55
N GLY A 85 -6.40 -16.00 15.98
CA GLY A 85 -7.05 -17.24 15.56
C GLY A 85 -7.95 -17.10 14.33
N TYR A 86 -7.77 -16.06 13.50
CA TYR A 86 -8.63 -15.78 12.34
C TYR A 86 -7.92 -16.02 11.00
N LYS A 87 -8.36 -17.06 10.28
CA LYS A 87 -7.72 -17.53 9.04
C LYS A 87 -8.43 -17.09 7.75
N SER A 88 -9.66 -16.61 7.84
CA SER A 88 -10.47 -16.24 6.68
C SER A 88 -10.18 -14.82 6.17
N GLU A 89 -10.81 -14.45 5.06
CA GLU A 89 -10.73 -13.12 4.48
C GLU A 89 -11.42 -12.06 5.35
N VAL A 90 -10.85 -10.86 5.40
CA VAL A 90 -11.38 -9.74 6.19
C VAL A 90 -12.17 -8.78 5.30
N HIS A 91 -13.47 -9.01 5.14
CA HIS A 91 -14.38 -8.02 4.53
C HIS A 91 -14.79 -6.90 5.51
N PHE A 92 -14.76 -5.65 5.05
CA PHE A 92 -15.14 -4.47 5.85
C PHE A 92 -16.58 -4.54 6.40
N VAL A 93 -17.51 -5.08 5.62
CA VAL A 93 -18.95 -5.17 5.98
C VAL A 93 -19.22 -6.00 7.23
N ASP A 94 -18.32 -6.91 7.61
CA ASP A 94 -18.49 -7.75 8.81
C ASP A 94 -17.69 -7.25 10.02
N LEU A 95 -17.06 -6.09 9.91
CA LEU A 95 -16.36 -5.46 11.04
C LEU A 95 -17.40 -4.84 11.99
N ARG A 96 -17.29 -5.15 13.29
CA ARG A 96 -18.19 -4.61 14.31
C ARG A 96 -17.62 -3.32 14.88
N ASN A 97 -18.38 -2.24 14.84
CA ASN A 97 -17.97 -1.00 15.49
C ASN A 97 -18.20 -1.08 17.01
N TYR A 98 -17.25 -0.57 17.80
CA TYR A 98 -17.32 -0.52 19.26
C TYR A 98 -18.57 0.22 19.76
N SER A 99 -18.97 1.27 19.04
CA SER A 99 -20.15 2.06 19.38
C SER A 99 -21.45 1.24 19.36
N TYR A 100 -21.44 0.07 18.72
CA TYR A 100 -22.57 -0.85 18.66
C TYR A 100 -22.29 -2.22 19.30
N ALA A 101 -21.05 -2.51 19.70
CA ALA A 101 -20.64 -3.81 20.20
C ALA A 101 -19.77 -3.69 21.47
N ASN A 102 -20.24 -4.28 22.56
CA ASN A 102 -19.51 -4.30 23.83
C ASN A 102 -18.20 -5.12 23.78
N VAL A 103 -18.04 -6.00 22.79
CA VAL A 103 -16.85 -6.83 22.57
C VAL A 103 -16.59 -6.99 21.06
N TYR A 104 -15.34 -6.86 20.63
CA TYR A 104 -14.93 -7.11 19.26
C TYR A 104 -14.80 -8.61 18.98
N ASN A 105 -15.28 -9.05 17.82
CA ASN A 105 -14.97 -10.39 17.32
C ASN A 105 -13.53 -10.47 16.82
N GLU A 106 -13.05 -11.69 16.61
CA GLU A 106 -11.71 -12.04 16.13
C GLU A 106 -11.39 -11.26 14.84
N LYS A 107 -12.34 -11.21 13.90
CA LYS A 107 -12.20 -10.46 12.65
C LYS A 107 -11.87 -8.98 12.87
N THR A 108 -12.62 -8.32 13.75
CA THR A 108 -12.42 -6.90 14.05
C THR A 108 -11.12 -6.68 14.82
N LEU A 109 -10.77 -7.58 15.73
CA LEU A 109 -9.49 -7.54 16.42
C LEU A 109 -8.32 -7.64 15.44
N LEU A 110 -8.39 -8.56 14.46
CA LEU A 110 -7.38 -8.69 13.41
C LEU A 110 -7.25 -7.41 12.57
N ALA A 111 -8.38 -6.88 12.09
CA ALA A 111 -8.38 -5.63 11.32
C ALA A 111 -7.76 -4.47 12.11
N LYS A 112 -8.09 -4.35 13.40
CA LYS A 112 -7.51 -3.34 14.29
C LYS A 112 -6.00 -3.52 14.48
N ARG A 113 -5.50 -4.75 14.58
CA ARG A 113 -4.06 -5.02 14.68
C ARG A 113 -3.33 -4.61 13.41
N TRP A 114 -3.85 -4.96 12.24
CA TRP A 114 -3.25 -4.56 10.97
C TRP A 114 -3.24 -3.05 10.77
N VAL A 115 -4.35 -2.35 11.05
CA VAL A 115 -4.39 -0.89 11.02
C VAL A 115 -3.34 -0.30 11.98
N LYS A 116 -3.20 -0.89 13.17
CA LYS A 116 -2.17 -0.46 14.12
C LYS A 116 -0.74 -0.69 13.59
N ARG A 117 -0.47 -1.79 12.91
CA ARG A 117 0.84 -2.00 12.30
C ARG A 117 1.14 -0.92 11.28
N VAL A 118 0.23 -0.69 10.34
CA VAL A 118 0.42 0.30 9.28
C VAL A 118 0.59 1.72 9.84
N LEU A 119 -0.19 2.12 10.84
CA LEU A 119 -0.16 3.49 11.39
C LEU A 119 1.03 3.76 12.33
N TRP A 120 1.54 2.73 13.01
CA TRP A 120 2.65 2.87 13.97
C TRP A 120 3.92 2.16 13.50
N ASP A 121 4.08 2.02 12.18
CA ASP A 121 5.26 1.42 11.56
C ASP A 121 6.47 2.35 11.59
N ALA A 122 7.34 2.15 12.58
CA ALA A 122 8.57 2.93 12.71
C ALA A 122 9.60 2.62 11.61
N ASP A 123 9.59 1.39 11.10
CA ASP A 123 10.55 0.90 10.10
C ASP A 123 10.16 1.30 8.67
N LYS A 124 8.94 1.84 8.50
CA LYS A 124 8.38 2.28 7.21
C LYS A 124 8.38 1.14 6.19
N VAL A 125 7.95 -0.04 6.62
CA VAL A 125 7.63 -1.19 5.78
C VAL A 125 6.36 -0.96 4.97
N PHE A 126 5.34 -0.38 5.61
CA PHE A 126 4.04 -0.09 5.03
C PHE A 126 3.96 1.39 4.63
N HIS A 127 3.78 1.64 3.34
CA HIS A 127 3.58 2.98 2.82
C HIS A 127 2.15 3.15 2.34
N PHE A 128 1.33 3.81 3.16
CA PHE A 128 -0.07 4.04 2.86
C PHE A 128 -0.30 5.45 2.29
N TYR A 129 -1.02 5.51 1.17
CA TYR A 129 -1.39 6.72 0.47
C TYR A 129 -2.91 6.78 0.36
N LEU A 130 -3.49 7.95 0.63
CA LEU A 130 -4.92 8.19 0.54
C LEU A 130 -5.17 9.44 -0.31
N LEU A 131 -5.87 9.28 -1.42
CA LEU A 131 -6.33 10.37 -2.26
C LEU A 131 -7.84 10.58 -2.04
N GLY A 132 -8.21 11.75 -1.51
CA GLY A 132 -9.60 12.20 -1.43
C GLY A 132 -9.96 13.06 -2.63
N LEU A 133 -11.11 12.77 -3.25
CA LEU A 133 -11.65 13.49 -4.40
C LEU A 133 -12.98 14.13 -4.02
N ASN A 134 -13.04 15.46 -4.04
CA ASN A 134 -14.31 16.19 -3.94
C ASN A 134 -14.94 16.26 -5.34
N LEU A 135 -15.90 15.38 -5.60
CA LEU A 135 -16.60 15.27 -6.87
C LEU A 135 -17.56 16.45 -7.10
N SER A 136 -17.99 17.14 -6.04
CA SER A 136 -18.82 18.35 -6.15
C SER A 136 -18.04 19.54 -6.71
N ASN A 137 -16.74 19.61 -6.45
CA ASN A 137 -15.86 20.70 -6.91
C ASN A 137 -15.11 20.36 -8.20
N LEU A 138 -15.40 19.21 -8.81
CA LEU A 138 -14.70 18.74 -9.99
C LEU A 138 -15.26 19.40 -11.26
N GLN A 139 -14.38 19.85 -12.16
CA GLN A 139 -14.78 20.33 -13.48
C GLN A 139 -15.17 19.16 -14.40
N LEU A 140 -16.41 18.65 -14.28
CA LEU A 140 -16.88 17.44 -14.97
C LEU A 140 -16.70 17.48 -16.50
N LYS A 141 -16.75 18.66 -17.11
CA LYS A 141 -16.55 18.85 -18.56
C LYS A 141 -15.16 18.41 -19.03
N ALA A 142 -14.15 18.45 -18.16
CA ALA A 142 -12.79 18.01 -18.48
C ALA A 142 -12.66 16.46 -18.55
N PHE A 143 -13.72 15.72 -18.24
CA PHE A 143 -13.74 14.25 -18.18
C PHE A 143 -14.65 13.61 -19.22
N GLY A 144 -15.02 14.36 -20.27
CA GLY A 144 -15.83 13.88 -21.38
C GLY A 144 -17.33 14.01 -21.15
N ASN A 145 -18.11 13.14 -21.79
CA ASN A 145 -19.58 13.19 -21.80
C ASN A 145 -20.19 12.44 -20.61
N ARG A 146 -21.42 12.83 -20.20
CA ARG A 146 -22.10 12.36 -18.97
C ARG A 146 -22.04 10.85 -18.72
N SER A 147 -22.22 10.03 -19.75
CA SER A 147 -22.22 8.56 -19.61
C SER A 147 -20.87 7.95 -19.27
N GLU A 148 -19.77 8.65 -19.56
CA GLU A 148 -18.40 8.17 -19.35
C GLU A 148 -17.64 8.93 -18.26
N GLN A 149 -18.20 10.05 -17.78
CA GLN A 149 -17.55 10.95 -16.83
C GLN A 149 -17.08 10.22 -15.58
N ASP A 150 -17.95 9.47 -14.89
CA ASP A 150 -17.58 8.76 -13.66
C ASP A 150 -16.42 7.78 -13.88
N ARG A 151 -16.45 7.01 -14.98
CA ARG A 151 -15.39 6.08 -15.36
C ARG A 151 -14.08 6.81 -15.66
N ASN A 152 -14.15 7.92 -16.39
CA ASN A 152 -12.98 8.71 -16.78
C ASN A 152 -12.34 9.42 -15.58
N ILE A 153 -13.16 9.93 -14.65
CA ILE A 153 -12.72 10.50 -13.37
C ILE A 153 -11.97 9.42 -12.59
N TYR A 154 -12.60 8.28 -12.33
CA TYR A 154 -11.99 7.17 -11.60
C TYR A 154 -10.66 6.75 -12.25
N ASN A 155 -10.67 6.43 -13.54
CA ASN A 155 -9.47 5.96 -14.25
C ASN A 155 -8.33 6.98 -14.21
N ARG A 156 -8.63 8.28 -14.36
CA ARG A 156 -7.61 9.32 -14.34
C ARG A 156 -6.96 9.44 -12.97
N PHE A 157 -7.78 9.53 -11.92
CA PHE A 157 -7.26 9.70 -10.57
C PHE A 157 -6.60 8.43 -10.03
N PHE A 158 -7.16 7.25 -10.32
CA PHE A 158 -6.52 5.97 -9.97
C PHE A 158 -5.15 5.82 -10.62
N ARG A 159 -5.04 6.07 -11.94
CA ARG A 159 -3.75 6.03 -12.65
C ARG A 159 -2.76 7.06 -12.11
N ALA A 160 -3.24 8.26 -11.76
CA ALA A 160 -2.40 9.29 -11.16
C ALA A 160 -1.86 8.85 -9.80
N SER A 161 -2.70 8.29 -8.93
CA SER A 161 -2.31 7.76 -7.62
C SER A 161 -1.27 6.65 -7.75
N VAL A 162 -1.53 5.63 -8.58
CA VAL A 162 -0.59 4.53 -8.82
C VAL A 162 0.74 5.06 -9.37
N SER A 163 0.68 5.97 -10.34
CA SER A 163 1.89 6.57 -10.93
C SER A 163 2.70 7.36 -9.91
N TYR A 164 2.03 8.13 -9.05
CA TYR A 164 2.68 8.87 -7.97
C TYR A 164 3.41 7.94 -7.01
N VAL A 165 2.72 6.89 -6.55
CA VAL A 165 3.30 5.89 -5.65
C VAL A 165 4.52 5.23 -6.31
N LEU A 166 4.38 4.69 -7.51
CA LEU A 166 5.51 4.06 -8.22
C LEU A 166 6.70 5.01 -8.41
N LYS A 167 6.46 6.28 -8.74
CA LYS A 167 7.54 7.28 -8.85
C LYS A 167 8.24 7.53 -7.53
N SER A 168 7.51 7.52 -6.41
CA SER A 168 8.10 7.72 -5.09
C SER A 168 9.07 6.61 -4.66
N PHE A 169 8.96 5.41 -5.24
CA PHE A 169 9.86 4.28 -4.98
C PHE A 169 10.93 4.06 -6.06
N LEU A 170 10.52 4.12 -7.33
CA LEU A 170 11.34 3.64 -8.45
C LEU A 170 12.18 4.75 -9.11
N VAL A 171 11.78 6.01 -8.98
CA VAL A 171 12.53 7.14 -9.53
C VAL A 171 13.46 7.66 -8.44
N ARG A 172 14.77 7.61 -8.72
CA ARG A 172 15.79 8.18 -7.82
C ARG A 172 15.38 9.60 -7.43
N PRO A 173 15.46 9.98 -6.15
CA PRO A 173 15.19 11.35 -5.74
C PRO A 173 16.28 12.24 -6.34
N MET A 174 16.04 12.82 -7.51
CA MET A 174 16.74 14.04 -7.90
C MET A 174 16.24 15.13 -6.97
N CYS A 175 17.00 15.41 -5.91
CA CYS A 175 16.73 16.40 -4.87
C CYS A 175 15.34 16.31 -4.20
N LYS A 176 15.34 15.90 -2.94
CA LYS A 176 14.16 15.99 -2.06
C LYS A 176 13.79 17.47 -1.83
N SER A 177 12.98 18.04 -2.71
CA SER A 177 12.07 19.12 -2.34
C SER A 177 10.71 18.48 -2.02
N PRO A 178 10.07 18.80 -0.87
CA PRO A 178 8.74 18.31 -0.58
C PRO A 178 7.76 18.90 -1.61
N VAL A 179 7.31 18.06 -2.53
CA VAL A 179 6.28 18.46 -3.49
C VAL A 179 4.93 18.23 -2.82
N PHE A 180 4.38 19.28 -2.23
CA PHE A 180 2.96 19.36 -1.93
C PHE A 180 2.20 19.51 -3.26
N PHE A 181 1.56 18.44 -3.73
CA PHE A 181 0.62 18.55 -4.84
C PHE A 181 -0.75 19.01 -4.31
N THR A 182 -0.97 20.32 -4.26
CA THR A 182 -2.32 20.87 -4.33
C THR A 182 -2.70 20.96 -5.81
N MET A 183 -3.43 19.97 -6.32
CA MET A 183 -4.10 20.09 -7.62
C MET A 183 -5.32 20.98 -7.46
N SER A 184 -5.12 22.29 -7.60
CA SER A 184 -6.20 23.24 -7.91
C SER A 184 -6.38 23.21 -9.42
N VAL A 185 -7.44 22.57 -9.91
CA VAL A 185 -7.83 22.68 -11.33
C VAL A 185 -8.70 23.93 -11.46
N THR A 186 -8.07 25.05 -11.83
CA THR A 186 -8.76 26.27 -12.29
C THR A 186 -9.30 26.08 -13.69
#